data_AF-A0A936V534-F1
#
_entry.id   AF-A0A936V534-F1
#
_cell.length_a   1.000
_cell.length_b   1.000
_cell.length_c   1.000
_cell.angle_alpha   90.00
_cell.angle_beta   90.00
_cell.angle_gamma   90.00
#
_symmetry.space_group_name_H-M   'P 1'
#
loop_
_entity.id
_entity.type
_entity.pdbx_description
1 polymer ?
#
loop_
_entity_poly.entity_id
_entity_poly.type
_entity_poly.pdbx_seq_one_letter_code
_entity_poly.pdbx_strand_id
1 'polypeptide(L)'
;MSTEKKLLVLARRDHAEAMRVAAGLTIFGHAVSLVFMDRPVEDTAENAANAELLELTGIEPQTTVAEMAEDLPLLDAVGLAAALADADAVLSL
;
A
#
# COMPACT_ATOMS: atom_id res chain seq x y z
N MET A 1 -23.28 -1.63 12.65
CA MET A 1 -22.02 -0.87 12.66
C MET A 1 -20.98 -1.76 12.00
N SER A 2 -20.28 -1.27 10.97
CA SER A 2 -19.15 -2.01 10.39
C SER A 2 -18.02 -1.99 11.42
N THR A 3 -17.47 -3.16 11.77
CA THR A 3 -16.27 -3.24 12.59
C THR A 3 -15.09 -2.77 11.75
N GLU A 4 -14.27 -1.86 12.29
CA GLU A 4 -13.00 -1.47 11.68
C GLU A 4 -12.14 -2.72 11.46
N LYS A 5 -11.45 -2.76 10.31
CA LYS A 5 -10.56 -3.86 9.93
C LYS A 5 -9.22 -3.29 9.52
N LYS A 6 -8.17 -4.08 9.73
CA LYS A 6 -6.83 -3.84 9.19
C LYS A 6 -6.73 -4.50 7.82
N LEU A 7 -6.66 -3.70 6.78
CA LEU A 7 -6.55 -4.15 5.40
C LEU A 7 -5.14 -3.90 4.90
N LEU A 8 -4.52 -4.92 4.31
CA LEU A 8 -3.22 -4.80 3.67
C LEU A 8 -3.38 -4.94 2.16
N VAL A 9 -2.89 -3.95 1.42
CA VAL A 9 -2.85 -3.96 -0.04
C VAL A 9 -1.41 -4.20 -0.49
N LEU A 10 -1.20 -5.27 -1.25
CA LEU A 10 0.08 -5.61 -1.87
C LEU A 10 0.05 -5.19 -3.33
N ALA A 11 0.81 -4.16 -3.67
CA ALA A 11 0.97 -3.64 -5.01
C ALA A 11 2.09 -4.42 -5.72
N ARG A 12 1.74 -5.58 -6.30
CA ARG A 12 2.70 -6.52 -6.90
C ARG A 12 2.78 -6.44 -8.41
N ARG A 13 1.65 -6.30 -9.08
CA ARG A 13 1.58 -6.30 -10.56
C ARG A 13 1.07 -4.97 -11.10
N ASP A 14 0.11 -4.37 -10.40
CA ASP A 14 -0.50 -3.10 -10.80
C ASP A 14 -0.42 -2.09 -9.66
N HIS A 15 0.60 -1.23 -9.70
CA HIS A 15 0.80 -0.20 -8.68
C HIS A 15 -0.27 0.89 -8.74
N ALA A 16 -0.69 1.30 -9.94
CA ALA A 16 -1.70 2.34 -10.12
C ALA A 16 -3.04 1.90 -9.53
N GLU A 17 -3.50 0.68 -9.86
CA GLU A 17 -4.72 0.13 -9.30
C GLU A 17 -4.61 -0.05 -7.79
N ALA A 18 -3.48 -0.55 -7.29
CA ALA A 18 -3.28 -0.75 -5.86
C ALA A 18 -3.37 0.55 -5.04
N MET A 19 -2.76 1.64 -5.53
CA MET A 19 -2.87 2.95 -4.89
C MET A 19 -4.32 3.44 -4.87
N ARG A 20 -5.01 3.36 -6.01
CA ARG A 20 -6.42 3.78 -6.12
C ARG A 20 -7.33 2.97 -5.19
N VAL A 21 -7.13 1.65 -5.11
CA VAL A 21 -7.89 0.76 -4.24
C VAL A 21 -7.60 1.06 -2.77
N ALA A 22 -6.34 1.21 -2.38
CA ALA A 22 -5.96 1.52 -1.01
C ALA A 22 -6.60 2.83 -0.53
N ALA A 23 -6.49 3.91 -1.32
CA ALA A 23 -7.16 5.17 -1.04
C ALA A 23 -8.68 5.01 -0.91
N GLY A 24 -9.33 4.32 -1.84
CA GLY A 24 -10.78 4.12 -1.82
C GLY A 24 -11.30 3.31 -0.63
N LEU A 25 -10.51 2.36 -0.11
CA LEU A 25 -10.88 1.55 1.05
C LEU A 25 -10.96 2.36 2.35
N THR A 26 -10.26 3.50 2.44
CA THR A 26 -10.30 4.38 3.62
C THR A 26 -11.69 4.98 3.88
N ILE A 27 -12.53 5.12 2.84
CA ILE A 27 -13.89 5.68 2.94
C ILE A 27 -14.77 4.86 3.89
N PHE A 28 -14.50 3.56 4.04
CA PHE A 28 -15.25 2.66 4.93
C PHE A 28 -14.77 2.69 6.39
N GLY A 29 -13.81 3.55 6.73
CA GLY A 29 -13.25 3.66 8.08
C GLY A 29 -12.39 2.46 8.48
N HIS A 30 -11.77 1.79 7.51
CA HIS A 30 -10.81 0.72 7.75
C HIS A 30 -9.39 1.30 7.86
N ALA A 31 -8.55 0.68 8.67
CA ALA A 31 -7.11 0.94 8.67
C ALA A 31 -6.51 0.26 7.44
N VAL A 32 -5.89 1.04 6.55
CA VAL A 32 -5.35 0.52 5.28
C VAL A 32 -3.85 0.73 5.24
N SER A 33 -3.11 -0.34 4.97
CA SER A 33 -1.67 -0.32 4.69
C SER A 33 -1.41 -0.72 3.25
N LEU A 34 -0.39 -0.14 2.64
CA LEU A 34 0.00 -0.38 1.25
C LEU A 34 1.49 -0.73 1.18
N VAL A 35 1.82 -1.83 0.49
CA VAL A 35 3.21 -2.26 0.27
C VAL A 35 3.48 -2.39 -1.21
N PHE A 36 4.42 -1.60 -1.73
CA PHE A 36 4.96 -1.75 -3.09
C PHE A 36 5.94 -2.92 -3.17
N MET A 37 5.83 -3.69 -4.24
CA MET A 37 6.61 -4.91 -4.44
C MET A 37 7.02 -5.07 -5.90
N ASP A 38 7.87 -6.08 -6.14
CA ASP A 38 8.36 -6.58 -7.44
C ASP A 38 9.32 -5.62 -8.17
N ARG A 39 8.93 -4.36 -8.33
CA ARG A 39 9.67 -3.34 -9.08
C ARG A 39 9.39 -1.94 -8.55
N PRO A 40 10.24 -0.95 -8.85
CA PRO A 40 9.95 0.45 -8.52
C PRO A 40 8.63 0.91 -9.14
N VAL A 41 7.94 1.82 -8.47
CA VAL A 41 6.75 2.48 -9.02
C VAL A 41 7.17 3.30 -10.24
N GLU A 42 6.48 3.09 -11.36
CA GLU A 42 6.79 3.79 -12.61
C GLU A 42 6.47 5.29 -12.48
N ASP A 43 7.36 6.16 -12.94
CA ASP A 43 7.13 7.60 -12.98
C ASP A 43 6.17 7.94 -14.14
N THR A 44 4.89 8.00 -13.79
CA THR A 44 3.80 8.34 -14.71
C THR A 44 2.89 9.38 -14.06
N ALA A 45 2.20 10.18 -14.88
CA ALA A 45 1.24 11.16 -14.38
C ALA A 45 0.11 10.53 -13.57
N GLU A 46 -0.29 9.30 -13.90
CA GLU A 46 -1.30 8.54 -13.16
C GLU A 46 -0.77 8.14 -11.77
N ASN A 47 0.45 7.60 -11.69
CA ASN A 47 1.05 7.22 -10.42
C ASN A 47 1.32 8.42 -9.52
N ALA A 48 1.73 9.56 -10.08
CA ALA A 48 1.89 10.80 -9.35
C ALA A 48 0.56 11.28 -8.73
N ALA A 49 -0.52 11.31 -9.53
CA ALA A 49 -1.84 11.68 -9.03
C ALA A 49 -2.38 10.72 -7.96
N ASN A 50 -2.11 9.41 -8.12
CA ASN A 50 -2.49 8.40 -7.13
C ASN A 50 -1.67 8.51 -5.83
N ALA A 51 -0.39 8.88 -5.91
CA ALA A 51 0.44 9.14 -4.73
C ALA A 51 -0.05 10.36 -3.94
N GLU A 52 -0.41 11.45 -4.63
CA GLU A 52 -1.06 12.61 -4.01
C GLU A 52 -2.38 12.23 -3.33
N LEU A 53 -3.18 11.37 -3.96
CA LEU A 53 -4.41 10.86 -3.37
C LEU A 53 -4.16 10.04 -2.09
N LEU A 54 -3.12 9.20 -2.06
CA LEU A 54 -2.76 8.44 -0.87
C LEU A 54 -2.39 9.35 0.30
N GLU A 55 -1.61 10.40 0.04
CA GLU A 55 -1.24 11.40 1.05
C GLU A 55 -2.49 12.06 1.66
N LEU A 56 -3.48 12.44 0.83
CA LEU A 56 -4.75 13.00 1.30
C LEU A 56 -5.56 12.03 2.19
N THR A 57 -5.36 10.73 2.02
CA THR A 57 -6.02 9.69 2.84
C THR A 57 -5.21 9.28 4.08
N GLY A 58 -4.01 9.84 4.27
CA GLY A 58 -3.13 9.51 5.39
C GLY A 58 -2.51 8.11 5.30
N ILE A 59 -2.46 7.49 4.11
CA ILE A 59 -1.75 6.23 3.90
C ILE A 59 -0.28 6.55 3.66
N GLU A 60 0.60 6.00 4.50
CA GLU A 60 2.05 5.99 4.31
C GLU A 60 2.46 4.64 3.70
N PRO A 61 2.82 4.58 2.40
CA PRO A 61 3.21 3.34 1.76
C PRO A 61 4.55 2.83 2.27
N GLN A 62 4.73 1.52 2.22
CA GLN A 62 6.00 0.85 2.47
C GLN A 62 6.44 0.11 1.22
N THR A 63 7.67 -0.40 1.18
CA THR A 63 8.18 -1.11 0.00
C THR A 63 8.98 -2.34 0.40
N THR A 64 9.02 -3.33 -0.48
CA THR A 64 9.98 -4.45 -0.43
C THR A 64 11.07 -4.34 -1.50
N VAL A 65 11.03 -3.26 -2.28
CA VAL A 65 11.94 -2.98 -3.40
C VAL A 65 13.08 -2.11 -2.88
N ALA A 66 14.31 -2.64 -2.91
CA ALA A 66 15.47 -1.98 -2.32
C ALA A 66 15.80 -0.64 -2.98
N GLU A 67 15.54 -0.50 -4.28
CA GLU A 67 15.74 0.72 -5.04
C GLU A 67 14.84 1.88 -4.57
N MET A 68 13.75 1.59 -3.85
CA MET A 68 12.83 2.59 -3.31
C MET A 68 13.10 2.91 -1.83
N ALA A 69 14.14 2.34 -1.22
CA ALA A 69 14.39 2.45 0.22
C ALA A 69 14.86 3.85 0.66
N GLU A 70 15.28 4.71 -0.27
CA GLU A 70 15.61 6.12 0.03
C GLU A 70 14.34 6.97 0.23
N ASP A 71 13.23 6.59 -0.41
CA ASP A 71 11.98 7.35 -0.41
C ASP A 71 10.91 6.73 0.50
N LEU A 72 10.90 5.40 0.65
CA LEU A 72 9.89 4.66 1.38
C LEU A 72 10.48 3.73 2.44
N PRO A 73 9.78 3.48 3.56
CA PRO A 73 10.17 2.47 4.53
C PRO A 73 10.32 1.09 3.88
N LEU A 74 11.54 0.55 3.90
CA LEU A 74 11.84 -0.78 3.38
C LEU A 74 11.46 -1.85 4.41
N LEU A 75 10.60 -2.79 3.99
CA LEU A 75 10.25 -3.99 4.74
C LEU A 75 11.15 -5.16 4.31
N ASP A 76 11.80 -5.76 5.30
CA ASP A 76 12.43 -7.06 5.14
C ASP A 76 11.39 -8.19 5.23
N ALA A 77 11.84 -9.43 5.08
CA ALA A 77 10.96 -10.59 5.14
C ALA A 77 10.22 -10.73 6.48
N VAL A 78 10.84 -10.30 7.59
CA VAL A 78 10.24 -10.37 8.93
C VAL A 78 9.14 -9.32 9.06
N GLY A 79 9.41 -8.08 8.62
CA GLY A 79 8.45 -6.98 8.60
C GLY A 79 7.24 -7.29 7.71
N LEU A 80 7.48 -7.83 6.50
CA LEU A 80 6.39 -8.24 5.62
C LEU A 80 5.55 -9.37 6.23
N ALA A 81 6.19 -10.38 6.83
CA ALA A 81 5.48 -11.48 7.49
C ALA A 81 4.61 -10.98 8.66
N ALA A 82 5.12 -10.01 9.45
CA ALA A 82 4.36 -9.41 10.52
C ALA A 82 3.14 -8.61 10.00
N ALA A 83 3.32 -7.81 8.94
CA ALA A 83 2.23 -7.06 8.32
C ALA A 83 1.14 -7.99 7.76
N LEU A 84 1.53 -9.11 7.12
CA LEU A 84 0.60 -10.13 6.64
C LEU A 84 -0.18 -10.79 7.77
N ALA A 85 0.47 -11.06 8.91
CA ALA A 85 -0.16 -11.73 10.05
C ALA A 85 -1.08 -10.81 10.85
N ASP A 86 -0.83 -9.50 10.86
CA ASP A 86 -1.65 -8.49 11.56
C ASP A 86 -2.89 -8.05 10.75
N ALA A 87 -2.90 -8.31 9.43
CA ALA A 87 -4.01 -7.93 8.55
C ALA A 87 -5.22 -8.86 8.71
N ASP A 88 -6.42 -8.29 8.83
CA ASP A 88 -7.69 -9.03 8.77
C ASP A 88 -8.01 -9.53 7.36
N ALA A 89 -7.51 -8.83 6.35
CA ALA A 89 -7.61 -9.22 4.95
C ALA A 89 -6.46 -8.64 4.13
N VAL A 90 -6.04 -9.40 3.12
CA VAL A 90 -4.98 -9.02 2.19
C VAL A 90 -5.54 -8.97 0.78
N LEU A 91 -5.35 -7.84 0.10
CA LEU A 91 -5.61 -7.70 -1.33
C LEU A 91 -4.26 -7.73 -2.06
N SER A 92 -4.13 -8.59 -3.07
CA SER A 92 -2.93 -8.64 -3.90
C SER A 92 -3.28 -8.26 -5.31
N LEU A 93 -2.74 -7.13 -5.75
CA LEU A 93 -3.01 -6.53 -7.05
C LEU A 93 -1.76 -6.64 -7.92
#